data_AF-A0A1F3XWP7-F1
#
_entry.id   AF-A0A1F3XWP7-F1
#
_cell.length_a   1.000
_cell.length_b   1.000
_cell.length_c   1.000
_cell.angle_alpha   90.00
_cell.angle_beta   90.00
_cell.angle_gamma   90.00
#
_symmetry.space_group_name_H-M   'P 1'
#
loop_
_entity.id
_entity.type
_entity.pdbx_description
1 polymer ?
#
loop_
_entity_poly.entity_id
_entity_poly.type
_entity_poly.pdbx_seq_one_letter_code
_entity_poly.pdbx_strand_id
1 'polypeptide(L)'
;MGIKKADTADSVFIGRTNPFDLDVKSSIKKDDPKSKEPVPPRPPVSLAFPSWIITAAGILLLLLFTGIIVALIYFSRKIKPVKNEALPQGPPKPEDELALVALAELEKEGFLKKGLFKKHYFRTSEILKEYLGRRFSFDAPESTASEILMLLEKQKVTSVQVLDEIEKLFSNLDRVKFTDYIPQYDEGSLVLQEARQLVTKTRKPRTAGSNAV
;
A
#
# COMPACT_ATOMS: atom_id res chain seq x y z
N MET A 1 57.28 -37.46 8.69
CA MET A 1 56.66 -38.18 7.56
C MET A 1 55.18 -38.35 7.88
N GLY A 2 54.26 -37.84 7.05
CA GLY A 2 52.82 -38.11 7.19
C GLY A 2 51.94 -36.87 7.36
N ILE A 3 51.96 -35.96 6.38
CA ILE A 3 50.86 -35.01 6.18
C ILE A 3 49.71 -35.82 5.55
N LYS A 4 48.52 -35.80 6.14
CA LYS A 4 47.28 -36.03 5.39
C LYS A 4 46.40 -34.77 5.50
N LYS A 5 46.00 -34.30 4.33
CA LYS A 5 45.32 -33.04 4.06
C LYS A 5 43.83 -33.29 3.82
N ALA A 6 43.04 -32.34 4.31
CA ALA A 6 41.69 -31.91 3.91
C ALA A 6 40.51 -32.90 4.05
N ASP A 7 39.46 -32.45 4.73
CA ASP A 7 38.22 -32.09 4.03
C ASP A 7 37.44 -31.02 4.82
N THR A 8 36.91 -30.07 4.06
CA THR A 8 36.10 -28.92 4.47
C THR A 8 34.63 -29.34 4.57
N ALA A 9 34.02 -29.24 5.76
CA ALA A 9 32.57 -29.19 5.92
C ALA A 9 32.19 -28.63 7.32
N ASP A 10 31.44 -27.52 7.32
CA ASP A 10 30.59 -26.96 8.37
C ASP A 10 30.94 -27.30 9.84
N SER A 11 31.80 -26.49 10.45
CA SER A 11 32.05 -26.56 11.88
C SER A 11 30.90 -25.93 12.67
N VAL A 12 29.81 -26.66 12.86
CA VAL A 12 28.90 -26.40 13.98
C VAL A 12 29.73 -26.61 15.26
N PHE A 13 29.93 -25.54 16.02
CA PHE A 13 30.61 -25.60 17.31
C PHE A 13 29.76 -26.39 18.31
N ILE A 14 29.94 -27.71 18.35
CA ILE A 14 29.35 -28.57 19.37
C ILE A 14 30.27 -28.55 20.59
N GLY A 15 29.96 -27.66 21.55
CA GLY A 15 30.60 -27.67 22.86
C GLY A 15 30.21 -28.93 23.62
N ARG A 16 31.14 -29.86 23.79
CA ARG A 16 30.95 -31.02 24.68
C ARG A 16 31.37 -30.61 26.08
N THR A 17 30.42 -30.63 27.02
CA THR A 17 30.72 -30.45 28.44
C THR A 17 31.01 -31.78 29.10
N ASN A 18 31.69 -31.73 30.24
CA ASN A 18 31.91 -32.89 31.07
C ASN A 18 30.54 -33.37 31.61
N PRO A 19 30.25 -34.68 31.61
CA PRO A 19 29.03 -35.19 32.21
C PRO A 19 29.04 -34.87 33.71
N PHE A 20 27.90 -34.42 34.22
CA PHE A 20 27.68 -34.21 35.64
C PHE A 20 26.34 -34.82 36.03
N ASP A 21 26.32 -35.46 37.20
CA ASP A 21 25.14 -36.11 37.70
C ASP A 21 24.23 -35.10 38.39
N LEU A 22 22.98 -35.05 37.96
CA LEU A 22 21.93 -34.25 38.59
C LEU A 22 21.10 -35.15 39.49
N ASP A 23 21.25 -34.98 40.80
CA ASP A 23 20.35 -35.60 41.77
C ASP A 23 19.03 -34.81 41.83
N VAL A 24 18.05 -35.25 41.05
CA VAL A 24 16.72 -34.64 41.00
C VAL A 24 15.93 -35.03 42.24
N LYS A 25 16.03 -34.21 43.28
CA LYS A 25 15.18 -34.35 44.47
C LYS A 25 13.78 -33.82 44.19
N SER A 26 12.81 -34.73 44.17
CA SER A 26 11.39 -34.37 44.16
C SER A 26 11.05 -33.47 45.35
N SER A 27 10.44 -32.31 45.11
CA SER A 27 9.90 -31.44 46.16
C SER A 27 8.61 -31.96 46.79
N ILE A 28 8.02 -33.03 46.22
CA ILE A 28 6.80 -33.68 46.70
C ILE A 28 7.18 -34.69 47.79
N LYS A 29 6.59 -34.55 48.99
CA LYS A 29 6.81 -35.47 50.11
C LYS A 29 6.19 -36.83 49.79
N LYS A 30 6.75 -37.91 50.36
CA LYS A 30 6.26 -39.28 50.11
C LYS A 30 4.80 -39.49 50.56
N ASP A 31 4.35 -38.70 51.54
CA ASP A 31 2.99 -38.67 52.08
C ASP A 31 2.04 -37.65 51.42
N ASP A 32 2.52 -36.87 50.43
CA ASP A 32 1.59 -35.99 49.71
C ASP A 32 0.58 -36.85 48.94
N PRO A 33 -0.73 -36.53 49.03
CA PRO A 33 -1.77 -37.30 48.33
C PRO A 33 -1.56 -37.17 46.82
N LYS A 34 -0.88 -38.17 46.23
CA LYS A 34 -0.76 -38.27 44.78
C LYS A 34 -2.13 -38.60 44.22
N SER A 35 -2.72 -37.66 43.48
CA SER A 35 -3.92 -37.93 42.70
C SER A 35 -3.59 -39.05 41.72
N LYS A 36 -4.16 -40.25 41.94
CA LYS A 36 -3.89 -41.45 41.12
C LYS A 36 -4.53 -41.36 39.74
N GLU A 37 -5.44 -40.42 39.55
CA GLU A 37 -6.18 -40.24 38.33
C GLU A 37 -6.02 -38.79 37.83
N PRO A 38 -5.78 -38.58 36.52
CA PRO A 38 -5.84 -37.27 35.91
C PRO A 38 -7.25 -36.72 36.08
N VAL A 39 -7.39 -35.53 36.68
CA VAL A 39 -8.69 -34.87 36.78
C VAL A 39 -9.15 -34.54 35.35
N PRO A 40 -10.33 -35.01 34.90
CA PRO A 40 -10.80 -34.69 33.56
C PRO A 40 -11.00 -33.17 33.42
N PRO A 41 -10.76 -32.62 32.22
CA PRO A 41 -10.99 -31.20 31.98
C PRO A 41 -12.46 -30.86 32.28
N ARG A 42 -12.69 -29.73 32.95
CA ARG A 42 -14.05 -29.27 33.24
C ARG A 42 -14.79 -29.03 31.92
N PRO A 43 -16.08 -29.40 31.82
CA PRO A 43 -16.86 -29.10 30.62
C PRO A 43 -16.96 -27.59 30.42
N PRO A 44 -17.07 -27.11 29.16
CA PRO A 44 -17.20 -25.70 28.88
C PRO A 44 -18.48 -25.16 29.53
N VAL A 45 -18.33 -24.12 30.35
CA VAL A 45 -19.46 -23.39 30.93
C VAL A 45 -19.99 -22.43 29.88
N SER A 46 -21.27 -22.54 29.53
CA SER A 46 -21.91 -21.57 28.63
C SER A 46 -22.06 -20.23 29.34
N LEU A 47 -21.36 -19.22 28.84
CA LEU A 47 -21.57 -17.83 29.23
C LEU A 47 -22.86 -17.34 28.58
N ALA A 48 -23.99 -17.53 29.26
CA ALA A 48 -25.27 -16.96 28.84
C ALA A 48 -25.26 -15.45 29.12
N PHE A 49 -25.08 -14.64 28.09
CA PHE A 49 -25.18 -13.20 28.22
C PHE A 49 -26.63 -12.79 28.49
N PRO A 50 -26.88 -11.88 29.44
CA PRO A 50 -28.21 -11.30 29.65
C PRO A 50 -28.78 -10.73 28.35
N SER A 51 -30.07 -10.95 28.10
CA SER A 51 -30.77 -10.50 26.89
C SER A 51 -30.69 -8.98 26.68
N TRP A 52 -30.57 -8.20 27.75
CA TRP A 52 -30.37 -6.74 27.67
C TRP A 52 -29.01 -6.36 27.07
N ILE A 53 -27.96 -7.17 27.28
CA ILE A 53 -26.63 -6.93 26.67
C ILE A 53 -26.67 -7.21 25.18
N ILE A 54 -27.34 -8.30 24.78
CA ILE A 54 -27.50 -8.68 23.37
C ILE A 54 -28.31 -7.62 22.61
N THR A 55 -29.40 -7.14 23.22
CA THR A 55 -30.23 -6.08 22.62
C THR A 55 -29.50 -4.73 22.59
N ALA A 56 -28.80 -4.34 23.66
CA ALA A 56 -27.98 -3.13 23.68
C ALA A 56 -26.86 -3.17 22.63
N ALA A 57 -26.17 -4.31 22.50
CA ALA A 57 -25.16 -4.52 21.46
C ALA A 57 -25.77 -4.43 20.06
N GLY A 58 -26.95 -5.02 19.83
CA GLY A 58 -27.67 -4.91 18.57
C GLY A 58 -28.05 -3.48 18.20
N ILE A 59 -28.55 -2.70 19.17
CA ILE A 59 -28.88 -1.27 18.98
C ILE A 59 -27.62 -0.47 18.67
N LEU A 60 -26.52 -0.71 19.39
CA LEU A 60 -25.25 -0.04 19.18
C LEU A 60 -24.67 -0.34 17.78
N LEU A 61 -24.78 -1.60 17.34
CA LEU A 61 -24.35 -2.04 16.02
C LEU A 61 -25.21 -1.39 14.92
N LEU A 62 -26.54 -1.31 15.13
CA LEU A 62 -27.45 -0.61 14.22
C LEU A 62 -27.11 0.89 14.11
N LEU A 63 -26.86 1.55 15.23
CA LEU A 63 -26.47 2.97 15.25
C LEU A 63 -25.12 3.18 14.54
N LEU A 64 -24.14 2.32 14.79
CA LEU A 64 -22.85 2.37 14.12
C LEU A 64 -23.00 2.17 12.61
N PHE A 65 -23.79 1.17 12.19
CA PHE A 65 -24.04 0.88 10.78
C PHE A 65 -24.76 2.04 10.09
N THR A 66 -25.77 2.61 10.75
CA THR A 66 -26.49 3.79 10.24
C THR A 66 -25.55 5.00 10.13
N GLY A 67 -24.70 5.22 11.14
CA GLY A 67 -23.68 6.27 11.12
C GLY A 67 -22.67 6.10 9.99
N ILE A 68 -22.21 4.87 9.74
CA ILE A 68 -21.32 4.54 8.62
C ILE A 68 -22.01 4.80 7.28
N ILE A 69 -23.27 4.38 7.10
CA ILE A 69 -24.03 4.63 5.87
C ILE A 69 -24.19 6.14 5.63
N VAL A 70 -24.58 6.90 6.66
CA VAL A 70 -24.75 8.35 6.55
C VAL A 70 -23.41 9.02 6.26
N ALA A 71 -22.32 8.60 6.90
CA ALA A 71 -20.98 9.10 6.62
C ALA A 71 -20.54 8.77 5.19
N LEU A 72 -20.76 7.54 4.72
CA LEU A 72 -20.48 7.13 3.34
C LEU A 72 -21.31 7.93 2.34
N ILE A 73 -22.60 8.16 2.58
CA ILE A 73 -23.45 9.00 1.72
C ILE A 73 -22.98 10.46 1.74
N TYR A 74 -22.60 11.00 2.89
CA TYR A 74 -22.11 12.36 3.01
C TYR A 74 -20.76 12.55 2.33
N PHE A 75 -19.82 11.61 2.51
CA PHE A 75 -18.51 11.62 1.85
C PHE A 75 -18.63 11.31 0.36
N SER A 76 -19.50 10.41 -0.08
CA SER A 76 -19.77 10.16 -1.51
C SER A 76 -20.57 11.27 -2.19
N ARG A 77 -21.24 12.16 -1.43
CA ARG A 77 -21.78 13.41 -1.96
C ARG A 77 -20.69 14.49 -2.11
N LYS A 78 -19.61 14.42 -1.32
CA LYS A 78 -18.44 15.30 -1.43
C LYS A 78 -17.45 14.81 -2.48
N ILE A 79 -17.31 13.50 -2.62
CA ILE A 79 -16.52 12.82 -3.63
C ILE A 79 -17.48 12.57 -4.80
N LYS A 80 -17.48 13.47 -5.79
CA LYS A 80 -18.27 13.26 -7.01
C LYS A 80 -18.03 11.83 -7.49
N PRO A 81 -19.06 11.00 -7.68
CA PRO A 81 -18.86 9.71 -8.32
C PRO A 81 -18.26 10.02 -9.69
N VAL A 82 -17.08 9.44 -9.99
CA VAL A 82 -16.64 9.29 -11.37
C VAL A 82 -17.61 8.30 -11.98
N LYS A 83 -18.77 8.83 -12.37
CA LYS A 83 -19.78 8.13 -13.13
C LYS A 83 -19.08 7.83 -14.45
N ASN A 84 -18.76 6.56 -14.68
CA ASN A 84 -18.58 6.04 -16.04
C ASN A 84 -19.93 6.06 -16.77
N GLU A 85 -20.59 7.21 -16.77
CA GLU A 85 -21.63 7.53 -17.72
C GLU A 85 -20.97 8.47 -18.71
N ALA A 86 -21.00 8.03 -19.97
CA ALA A 86 -20.92 8.94 -21.10
C ALA A 86 -22.04 9.99 -20.95
N LEU A 87 -21.78 11.07 -20.22
CA LEU A 87 -22.59 12.26 -20.22
C LEU A 87 -22.05 13.18 -21.33
N PRO A 88 -22.92 13.68 -22.23
CA PRO A 88 -22.52 14.66 -23.23
C PRO A 88 -22.35 16.01 -22.52
N GLN A 89 -21.13 16.36 -22.12
CA GLN A 89 -20.82 17.64 -21.47
C GLN A 89 -19.51 18.21 -22.01
N GLY A 90 -19.62 18.93 -23.13
CA GLY A 90 -18.48 19.55 -23.81
C GLY A 90 -17.47 18.52 -24.33
N PRO A 91 -16.51 18.92 -25.17
CA PRO A 91 -15.37 18.06 -25.44
C PRO A 91 -14.69 17.75 -24.11
N PRO A 92 -14.49 16.47 -23.75
CA PRO A 92 -13.84 16.10 -22.50
C PRO A 92 -12.49 16.82 -22.44
N LYS A 93 -12.21 17.49 -21.32
CA LYS A 93 -10.88 18.08 -21.12
C LYS A 93 -9.85 16.97 -21.32
N PRO A 94 -8.82 17.19 -22.16
CA PRO A 94 -7.79 16.20 -22.41
C PRO A 94 -7.20 15.70 -21.08
N GLU A 95 -6.97 14.39 -20.98
CA GLU A 95 -6.43 13.76 -19.79
C GLU A 95 -5.11 14.38 -19.31
N ASP A 96 -4.27 14.86 -20.24
CA ASP A 96 -3.02 15.56 -19.95
C ASP A 96 -3.25 16.92 -19.30
N GLU A 97 -4.26 17.67 -19.75
CA GLU A 97 -4.58 18.97 -19.16
C GLU A 97 -5.07 18.84 -17.72
N LEU A 98 -5.88 17.82 -17.43
CA LEU A 98 -6.33 17.54 -16.07
C LEU A 98 -5.16 17.20 -15.15
N ALA A 99 -4.24 16.36 -15.60
CA ALA A 99 -3.06 15.98 -14.83
C ALA A 99 -2.12 17.18 -14.60
N LEU A 100 -1.87 18.00 -15.63
CA LEU A 100 -1.03 19.19 -15.50
C LEU A 100 -1.63 20.23 -14.55
N VAL A 101 -2.95 20.43 -14.57
CA VAL A 101 -3.65 21.30 -13.61
C VAL A 101 -3.50 20.76 -12.19
N ALA A 102 -3.73 19.45 -11.98
CA ALA A 102 -3.58 18.83 -10.66
C ALA A 102 -2.13 18.94 -10.13
N LEU A 103 -1.12 18.74 -10.97
CA LEU A 103 0.29 18.94 -10.61
C LEU A 103 0.61 20.41 -10.30
N ALA A 104 -0.05 21.37 -10.95
CA ALA A 104 0.09 22.79 -10.65
C ALA A 104 -0.58 23.18 -9.33
N GLU A 105 -1.74 22.58 -9.02
CA GLU A 105 -2.42 22.76 -7.73
C GLU A 105 -1.60 22.16 -6.59
N LEU A 106 -1.05 20.95 -6.77
CA LEU A 106 -0.18 20.31 -5.78
C LEU A 106 1.07 21.16 -5.45
N GLU A 107 1.66 21.82 -6.45
CA GLU A 107 2.77 22.74 -6.23
C GLU A 107 2.34 23.95 -5.38
N LYS A 108 1.16 24.52 -5.65
CA LYS A 108 0.59 25.65 -4.89
C LYS A 108 0.25 25.29 -3.45
N GLU A 109 -0.12 24.05 -3.15
CA GLU A 109 -0.38 23.60 -1.78
C GLU A 109 0.86 23.69 -0.87
N GLY A 110 2.06 23.70 -1.47
CA GLY A 110 3.31 24.04 -0.80
C GLY A 110 3.78 23.01 0.22
N PHE A 111 3.44 21.72 0.06
CA PHE A 111 3.81 20.67 1.01
C PHE A 111 5.32 20.56 1.25
N LEU A 112 6.12 20.73 0.21
CA LEU A 112 7.59 20.72 0.31
C LEU A 112 8.09 21.81 1.27
N LYS A 113 7.52 23.03 1.20
CA LYS A 113 7.87 24.15 2.09
C LYS A 113 7.44 23.90 3.55
N LYS A 114 6.41 23.08 3.74
CA LYS A 114 5.87 22.71 5.06
C LYS A 114 6.56 21.46 5.64
N GLY A 115 7.57 20.91 4.97
CA GLY A 115 8.21 19.65 5.37
C GLY A 115 7.33 18.40 5.21
N LEU A 116 6.17 18.52 4.54
CA LEU A 116 5.20 17.43 4.34
C LEU A 116 5.56 16.60 3.10
N PHE A 117 6.79 16.11 3.02
CA PHE A 117 7.34 15.39 1.86
C PHE A 117 6.55 14.13 1.51
N LYS A 118 6.24 13.28 2.50
CA LYS A 118 5.43 12.05 2.25
C LYS A 118 4.12 12.40 1.55
N LYS A 119 3.40 13.40 2.05
CA LYS A 119 2.12 13.83 1.45
C LYS A 119 2.29 14.32 0.00
N HIS A 120 3.36 15.07 -0.27
CA HIS A 120 3.69 15.50 -1.62
C HIS A 120 3.90 14.31 -2.56
N TYR A 121 4.74 13.34 -2.17
CA TYR A 121 5.07 12.17 -3.00
C TYR A 121 3.88 11.22 -3.18
N PHE A 122 3.06 11.02 -2.15
CA PHE A 122 1.80 10.28 -2.28
C PHE A 122 0.87 10.94 -3.30
N ARG A 123 0.62 12.24 -3.17
CA ARG A 123 -0.26 12.99 -4.10
C ARG A 123 0.27 13.01 -5.52
N THR A 124 1.56 13.22 -5.73
CA THR A 124 2.16 13.16 -7.07
C THR A 124 1.90 11.80 -7.72
N SER A 125 2.01 10.71 -6.94
CA SER A 125 1.75 9.38 -7.46
C SER A 125 0.29 9.11 -7.79
N GLU A 126 -0.66 9.61 -6.99
CA GLU A 126 -2.09 9.49 -7.28
C GLU A 126 -2.42 10.16 -8.62
N ILE A 127 -1.94 11.38 -8.82
CA ILE A 127 -2.15 12.16 -10.05
C ILE A 127 -1.57 11.41 -11.27
N LEU A 128 -0.35 10.87 -11.14
CA LEU A 128 0.29 10.11 -12.22
C LEU A 128 -0.45 8.82 -12.54
N LYS A 129 -0.87 8.06 -11.53
CA LYS A 129 -1.67 6.84 -11.74
C LYS A 129 -2.96 7.18 -12.47
N GLU A 130 -3.72 8.15 -11.97
CA GLU A 130 -4.97 8.58 -12.59
C GLU A 130 -4.77 9.03 -14.05
N TYR A 131 -3.72 9.79 -14.33
CA TYR A 131 -3.35 10.17 -15.69
C TYR A 131 -3.08 8.95 -16.58
N LEU A 132 -2.20 8.04 -16.15
CA LEU A 132 -1.82 6.86 -16.94
C LEU A 132 -3.03 5.96 -17.20
N GLY A 133 -3.87 5.73 -16.18
CA GLY A 133 -5.09 4.94 -16.32
C GLY A 133 -6.08 5.53 -17.31
N ARG A 134 -6.30 6.84 -17.27
CA ARG A 134 -7.15 7.54 -18.26
C ARG A 134 -6.53 7.56 -19.65
N ARG A 135 -5.21 7.75 -19.75
CA ARG A 135 -4.49 7.90 -21.02
C ARG A 135 -4.44 6.60 -21.82
N PHE A 136 -4.28 5.47 -21.13
CA PHE A 136 -4.09 4.14 -21.68
C PHE A 136 -5.25 3.17 -21.37
N SER A 137 -6.36 3.70 -20.82
CA SER A 137 -7.61 2.99 -20.60
C SER A 137 -7.50 1.73 -19.72
N PHE A 138 -6.91 1.87 -18.53
CA PHE A 138 -6.88 0.83 -17.50
C PHE A 138 -7.16 1.41 -16.10
N ASP A 139 -7.57 0.55 -15.16
CA ASP A 139 -7.85 0.96 -13.79
C ASP A 139 -6.57 1.15 -12.98
N ALA A 140 -6.05 2.37 -12.95
CA ALA A 140 -4.78 2.70 -12.34
C ALA A 140 -4.80 3.00 -10.82
N PRO A 141 -5.85 3.63 -10.24
CA PRO A 141 -5.88 3.93 -8.80
C PRO A 141 -5.67 2.71 -7.90
N GLU A 142 -6.26 1.57 -8.27
CA GLU A 142 -6.18 0.30 -7.54
C GLU A 142 -4.93 -0.53 -7.90
N SER A 143 -4.18 -0.12 -8.92
CA SER A 143 -2.99 -0.84 -9.39
C SER A 143 -1.73 -0.40 -8.65
N THR A 144 -0.82 -1.34 -8.38
CA THR A 144 0.55 -1.08 -7.93
C THR A 144 1.42 -0.54 -9.07
N ALA A 145 2.56 0.07 -8.75
CA ALA A 145 3.49 0.59 -9.77
C ALA A 145 3.97 -0.50 -10.74
N SER A 146 4.27 -1.70 -10.23
CA SER A 146 4.71 -2.85 -11.03
C SER A 146 3.60 -3.34 -11.98
N GLU A 147 2.35 -3.39 -11.52
CA GLU A 147 1.22 -3.76 -12.38
C GLU A 147 1.00 -2.74 -13.50
N ILE A 148 1.12 -1.44 -13.19
CA ILE A 148 1.04 -0.37 -14.20
C ILE A 148 2.10 -0.55 -15.28
N LEU A 149 3.36 -0.78 -14.90
CA LEU A 149 4.45 -1.02 -15.85
C LEU A 149 4.17 -2.25 -16.73
N MET A 150 3.74 -3.36 -16.10
CA MET A 150 3.41 -4.59 -16.82
C MET A 150 2.24 -4.40 -17.80
N LEU A 151 1.21 -3.62 -17.43
CA LEU A 151 0.10 -3.29 -18.30
C LEU A 151 0.54 -2.45 -19.51
N LEU A 152 1.37 -1.43 -19.27
CA LEU A 152 1.90 -0.56 -20.34
C LEU A 152 2.79 -1.33 -21.31
N GLU A 153 3.65 -2.22 -20.80
CA GLU A 153 4.52 -3.08 -21.62
C GLU A 153 3.69 -4.07 -22.44
N LYS A 154 2.74 -4.75 -21.81
CA LYS A 154 1.86 -5.74 -22.47
C LYS A 154 1.06 -5.14 -23.61
N GLN A 155 0.56 -3.91 -23.43
CA GLN A 155 -0.22 -3.23 -24.46
C GLN A 155 0.66 -2.57 -25.55
N LYS A 156 1.98 -2.48 -25.35
CA LYS A 156 2.93 -1.82 -26.26
C LYS A 156 2.50 -0.39 -26.64
N VAL A 157 1.91 0.31 -25.67
CA VAL A 157 1.30 1.65 -25.87
C VAL A 157 2.29 2.80 -25.79
N THR A 158 3.54 2.52 -25.38
CA THR A 158 4.60 3.53 -25.26
C THR A 158 5.97 2.93 -25.58
N SER A 159 7.00 3.77 -25.73
CA SER A 159 8.35 3.32 -26.04
C SER A 159 9.07 2.77 -24.81
N VAL A 160 10.09 1.93 -25.03
CA VAL A 160 10.93 1.35 -23.97
C VAL A 160 11.59 2.44 -23.11
N GLN A 161 12.01 3.55 -23.73
CA GLN A 161 12.59 4.68 -23.00
C GLN A 161 11.58 5.33 -22.05
N VAL A 162 10.32 5.48 -22.47
CA VAL A 162 9.28 6.05 -21.62
C VAL A 162 8.90 5.10 -20.49
N LEU A 163 8.90 3.78 -20.73
CA LEU A 163 8.68 2.80 -19.66
C LEU A 163 9.76 2.91 -18.57
N ASP A 164 11.03 3.02 -18.96
CA ASP A 164 12.15 3.21 -18.02
C ASP A 164 12.03 4.54 -17.24
N GLU A 165 11.58 5.62 -17.89
CA GLU A 165 11.28 6.89 -17.19
C GLU A 165 10.14 6.72 -16.17
N ILE A 166 9.08 5.98 -16.50
CA ILE A 166 7.95 5.71 -15.60
C ILE A 166 8.43 4.88 -14.40
N GLU A 167 9.22 3.84 -14.63
CA GLU A 167 9.75 2.97 -13.60
C GLU A 167 10.63 3.74 -12.61
N LYS A 168 11.58 4.53 -13.12
CA LYS A 168 12.46 5.37 -12.30
C LYS A 168 11.66 6.36 -11.45
N LEU A 169 10.65 6.99 -12.03
CA LEU A 169 9.81 7.95 -11.33
C LEU A 169 8.99 7.28 -10.22
N PHE A 170 8.34 6.14 -10.50
CA PHE A 170 7.59 5.40 -9.47
C PHE A 170 8.49 4.85 -8.38
N SER A 171 9.69 4.36 -8.72
CA SER A 171 10.68 3.90 -7.75
C SER A 171 11.11 5.02 -6.80
N ASN A 172 11.39 6.21 -7.34
CA ASN A 172 11.70 7.40 -6.53
C ASN A 172 10.53 7.81 -5.63
N LEU A 173 9.30 7.75 -6.18
CA LEU A 173 8.09 8.04 -5.43
C LEU A 173 7.91 7.06 -4.25
N ASP A 174 8.05 5.77 -4.51
CA ASP A 174 7.81 4.70 -3.54
C ASP A 174 8.87 4.66 -2.44
N ARG A 175 10.12 5.02 -2.78
CA ARG A 175 11.19 5.21 -1.78
C ARG A 175 10.76 6.18 -0.68
N VAL A 176 10.17 7.32 -1.00
CA VAL A 176 9.74 8.29 0.04
C VAL A 176 8.44 7.86 0.72
N LYS A 177 7.51 7.22 0.00
CA LYS A 177 6.22 6.79 0.56
C LYS A 177 6.38 5.70 1.61
N PHE A 178 7.24 4.73 1.34
CA PHE A 178 7.31 3.48 2.11
C PHE A 178 8.60 3.32 2.93
N THR A 179 9.49 4.31 2.93
CA THR A 179 10.67 4.30 3.80
C THR A 179 10.71 5.52 4.71
N ASP A 180 11.72 5.58 5.57
CA ASP A 180 12.02 6.74 6.43
C ASP A 180 12.94 7.76 5.74
N TYR A 181 13.19 7.59 4.44
CA TYR A 181 13.94 8.56 3.65
C TYR A 181 13.21 9.91 3.59
N ILE A 182 13.91 10.97 3.97
CA ILE A 182 13.42 12.36 3.89
C ILE A 182 14.19 13.04 2.75
N PRO A 183 13.52 13.34 1.62
CA PRO A 183 14.17 13.99 0.49
C PRO A 183 14.47 15.46 0.78
N GLN A 184 15.41 16.02 0.03
CA GLN A 184 15.63 17.47 0.03
C GLN A 184 14.52 18.22 -0.72
N TYR A 185 14.40 19.53 -0.48
CA TYR A 185 13.42 20.36 -1.18
C TYR A 185 13.58 20.26 -2.72
N ASP A 186 14.82 20.33 -3.19
CA ASP A 186 15.14 20.29 -4.61
C ASP A 186 14.75 18.94 -5.24
N GLU A 187 14.98 17.84 -4.53
CA GLU A 187 14.54 16.49 -4.96
C GLU A 187 13.02 16.42 -5.11
N GLY A 188 12.27 16.98 -4.15
CA GLY A 188 10.82 17.04 -4.22
C GLY A 188 10.33 17.88 -5.41
N SER A 189 10.99 19.00 -5.69
CA SER A 189 10.67 19.85 -6.83
C SER A 189 10.98 19.17 -8.17
N LEU A 190 12.08 18.42 -8.22
CA LEU A 190 12.51 17.67 -9.39
C LEU A 190 11.50 16.58 -9.74
N VAL A 191 11.03 15.81 -8.76
CA VAL A 191 10.00 14.77 -8.96
C VAL A 191 8.73 15.34 -9.59
N LEU A 192 8.31 16.54 -9.15
CA LEU A 192 7.14 17.20 -9.71
C LEU A 192 7.39 17.67 -11.15
N GLN A 193 8.60 18.11 -11.48
CA GLN A 193 9.00 18.44 -12.84
C GLN A 193 9.05 17.19 -13.74
N GLU A 194 9.64 16.09 -13.28
CA GLU A 194 9.68 14.81 -13.99
C GLU A 194 8.27 14.30 -14.29
N ALA A 195 7.35 14.40 -13.33
CA ALA A 195 5.95 14.07 -13.51
C ALA A 195 5.29 14.90 -14.64
N ARG A 196 5.53 16.22 -14.68
CA ARG A 196 5.02 17.10 -15.74
C ARG A 196 5.58 16.75 -17.11
N GLN A 197 6.88 16.45 -17.17
CA GLN A 197 7.55 16.05 -18.41
C GLN A 197 6.98 14.73 -18.93
N LEU A 198 6.77 13.75 -18.05
CA LEU A 198 6.18 12.46 -18.40
C LEU A 198 4.78 12.64 -19.02
N VAL A 199 3.92 13.42 -18.37
CA VAL A 199 2.57 13.73 -18.89
C VAL A 199 2.67 14.40 -20.27
N THR A 200 3.56 15.38 -20.43
CA THR A 200 3.72 16.11 -21.68
C THR A 200 4.25 15.24 -22.81
N LYS A 201 5.18 14.32 -22.53
CA LYS A 201 5.75 13.38 -23.52
C LYS A 201 4.73 12.35 -23.97
N THR A 202 3.86 11.89 -23.06
CA THR A 202 2.91 10.81 -23.33
C THR A 202 1.55 11.31 -23.79
N ARG A 203 1.32 12.63 -23.84
CA ARG A 203 0.04 13.21 -24.24
C ARG A 203 -0.41 12.75 -25.63
N LYS A 204 -1.71 12.71 -25.83
CA LYS A 204 -2.32 12.39 -27.11
C LYS A 204 -2.04 13.55 -28.09
N PRO A 205 -1.64 13.32 -29.35
CA PRO A 205 -1.51 14.40 -30.31
C PRO A 205 -2.88 15.07 -30.44
N ARG A 206 -2.94 16.39 -30.22
CA ARG A 206 -4.18 17.14 -30.43
C ARG A 206 -4.49 17.07 -31.91
N THR A 207 -5.52 16.31 -32.28
CA THR A 207 -6.12 16.43 -33.59
C THR A 207 -6.68 17.85 -33.66
N ALA A 208 -5.93 18.76 -34.29
CA ALA A 208 -6.45 20.05 -34.69
C ALA A 208 -7.76 19.77 -35.43
N GLY A 209 -8.86 20.36 -34.97
CA GLY A 209 -10.17 20.15 -35.55
C GLY A 209 -10.11 20.33 -37.07
N SER A 210 -10.37 19.24 -37.78
CA SER A 210 -10.77 19.28 -39.17
C SER A 210 -12.19 19.86 -39.22
N ASN A 211 -12.35 20.91 -40.05
CA ASN A 211 -13.57 21.62 -40.49
C ASN A 211 -14.01 22.84 -39.65
N ALA A 212 -14.40 23.97 -40.23
CA ALA A 212 -14.92 24.29 -41.57
C ALA A 212 -14.34 25.65 -42.07
N VAL A 213 -13.90 25.83 -43.33
CA VAL A 213 -14.67 26.10 -44.57
C VAL A 213 -15.82 27.08 -44.38
#